data_AF-A0A6M3M356-F1
#
_entry.id   AF-A0A6M3M356-F1
#
_cell.length_a   1.000
_cell.length_b   1.000
_cell.length_c   1.000
_cell.angle_alpha   90.00
_cell.angle_beta   90.00
_cell.angle_gamma   90.00
#
_symmetry.space_group_name_H-M   'P 1'
#
loop_
_entity.id
_entity.type
_entity.pdbx_description
1 polymer ?
#
loop_
_entity_poly.entity_id
_entity_poly.type
_entity_poly.pdbx_seq_one_letter_code
_entity_poly.pdbx_strand_id
1 'polypeptide(L)' 'MLDPETGLILFVVGGIGTVASFAAFKVAEQMGPQIEAKDLLPSPFPYPPVPRFLFKKPEVLAELRKR' A
#
# COMPACT_ATOMS: atom_id res chain seq x y z
N MET A 1 8.99 8.95 2.45
CA MET A 1 8.17 10.18 2.34
C MET A 1 8.34 10.71 0.93
N LEU A 2 7.33 11.37 0.38
CA LEU A 2 7.41 11.96 -0.96
C LEU A 2 8.28 13.22 -0.89
N ASP A 3 9.37 13.28 -1.64
CA ASP A 3 10.19 14.48 -1.72
C ASP A 3 9.36 15.64 -2.32
N PRO A 4 9.40 16.85 -1.75
CA PRO A 4 8.53 17.96 -2.14
C PRO A 4 8.66 18.33 -3.63
N GLU A 5 9.88 18.22 -4.17
CA GLU A 5 10.17 18.49 -5.58
C GLU A 5 9.52 17.45 -6.51
N THR A 6 9.60 16.17 -6.17
CA THR A 6 8.92 15.09 -6.92
C THR A 6 7.40 15.24 -6.84
N GLY A 7 6.87 15.61 -5.68
CA GLY A 7 5.44 15.88 -5.52
C GLY A 7 4.95 17.03 -6.38
N LEU A 8 5.73 18.12 -6.46
CA LEU A 8 5.42 19.27 -7.30
C LEU A 8 5.42 18.89 -8.80
N ILE A 9 6.42 18.12 -9.25
CA ILE A 9 6.50 17.65 -10.64
C ILE A 9 5.28 16.78 -10.99
N LEU A 10 4.96 15.79 -10.14
CA LEU A 10 3.81 14.90 -10.37
C LEU A 10 2.48 15.67 -10.37
N PHE A 11 2.35 16.67 -9.49
CA PHE A 11 1.18 17.53 -9.45
C PHE A 11 1.05 18.38 -10.72
N VAL A 12 2.15 18.96 -11.22
CA VAL A 12 2.12 19.79 -12.43
C VAL A 12 1.77 18.95 -13.67
N VAL A 13 2.26 17.72 -13.76
CA VAL A 13 2.06 16.86 -14.94
C VAL A 13 0.69 16.18 -14.96
N GLY A 14 0.16 15.76 -13.81
CA GLY A 14 -1.06 14.93 -13.75
C GLY A 14 -2.05 15.30 -12.64
N GLY A 15 -1.78 16.37 -11.89
CA GLY A 15 -2.65 16.84 -10.82
C GLY A 15 -2.58 15.99 -9.55
N ILE A 16 -3.53 16.22 -8.64
CA ILE A 16 -3.54 15.61 -7.30
C ILE A 16 -3.72 14.08 -7.33
N GLY A 17 -4.40 13.57 -8.36
CA GLY A 17 -4.60 12.13 -8.54
C GLY A 17 -3.28 11.39 -8.74
N THR A 18 -2.38 11.94 -9.55
CA THR A 18 -1.06 11.36 -9.82
C THR A 18 -0.17 11.35 -8.57
N VAL A 19 -0.20 12.42 -7.78
CA VAL A 19 0.52 12.48 -6.49
C VAL A 19 0.02 11.39 -5.54
N ALA A 20 -1.31 11.25 -5.41
CA ALA A 20 -1.92 10.24 -4.55
C ALA A 20 -1.58 8.81 -5.01
N SER A 21 -1.67 8.54 -6.32
CA SER A 21 -1.32 7.23 -6.88
C SER A 21 0.16 6.89 -6.67
N PHE A 22 1.07 7.85 -6.88
CA PHE A 22 2.50 7.61 -6.66
C PHE A 22 2.82 7.34 -5.18
N ALA A 23 2.22 8.10 -4.27
CA ALA A 23 2.37 7.87 -2.84
C ALA A 23 1.85 6.47 -2.44
N ALA A 24 0.68 6.06 -2.94
CA ALA A 24 0.15 4.72 -2.74
C ALA A 24 1.08 3.64 -3.32
N PHE A 25 1.65 3.88 -4.50
CA PHE A 25 2.58 2.96 -5.15
C PHE A 25 3.88 2.80 -4.36
N LYS A 26 4.44 3.89 -3.81
CA LYS A 26 5.63 3.83 -2.95
C LYS A 26 5.40 3.09 -1.65
N VAL A 27 4.21 3.23 -1.05
CA VAL A 27 3.82 2.43 0.11
C VAL A 27 3.68 0.96 -0.27
N ALA A 28 3.06 0.65 -1.42
CA ALA A 28 2.93 -0.71 -1.92
C ALA A 28 4.30 -1.35 -2.26
N GLU A 29 5.22 -0.60 -2.86
CA GLU A 29 6.58 -1.04 -3.20
C GLU A 29 7.39 -1.40 -1.95
N GLN A 30 7.21 -0.67 -0.86
CA GLN A 30 7.88 -0.96 0.42
C GLN A 30 7.26 -2.14 1.17
N MET A 31 5.96 -2.37 1.03
CA MET A 31 5.29 -3.54 1.62
C MET A 31 5.37 -4.79 0.74
N GLY A 32 5.64 -4.62 -0.55
CA GLY A 32 5.75 -5.69 -1.55
C GLY A 32 6.73 -6.82 -1.20
N PRO A 33 7.88 -6.59 -0.53
CA PRO A 33 8.78 -7.67 -0.11
C PRO A 33 8.17 -8.58 0.98
N GLN A 34 7.21 -8.07 1.76
CA GLN A 34 6.58 -8.81 2.87
C GLN A 34 5.23 -9.41 2.48
N ILE A 35 4.59 -8.92 1.43
CA ILE A 35 3.25 -9.36 0.98
C ILE A 35 3.37 -10.09 -0.35
N GLU A 36 3.00 -11.37 -0.40
CA GLU A 36 2.93 -12.09 -1.67
C GLU A 36 1.60 -11.79 -2.38
N ALA A 37 1.55 -11.95 -3.70
CA ALA A 37 0.32 -11.74 -4.47
C ALA A 37 -0.88 -12.58 -3.95
N LYS A 38 -0.62 -13.79 -3.46
CA LYS A 38 -1.63 -14.68 -2.85
C LYS A 38 -2.24 -14.13 -1.56
N ASP A 39 -1.56 -13.20 -0.89
CA ASP A 39 -1.99 -12.59 0.36
C ASP A 39 -2.94 -11.40 0.14
N LEU A 40 -2.98 -10.87 -1.09
CA LEU A 40 -3.95 -9.86 -1.52
C LEU A 40 -5.30 -10.46 -1.90
N LEU A 41 -5.34 -11.78 -2.13
CA LEU A 41 -6.59 -12.48 -2.41
C LEU A 41 -7.55 -12.34 -1.22
N PRO A 42 -8.88 -12.33 -1.48
CA PRO A 42 -9.88 -12.36 -0.44
C PRO A 42 -9.66 -13.55 0.51
N SER A 43 -9.89 -13.30 1.79
CA SER A 43 -9.89 -14.36 2.79
C SER A 43 -11.04 -15.34 2.50
N PRO A 44 -10.79 -16.67 2.60
CA PRO A 44 -11.83 -17.65 2.40
C PRO A 44 -12.86 -17.59 3.55
N PHE A 45 -14.07 -18.07 3.30
CA PHE A 45 -15.08 -18.28 4.34
C PHE A 45 -14.49 -19.09 5.53
N PRO A 46 -14.78 -18.77 6.80
CA PRO A 46 -15.82 -17.85 7.31
C PRO A 46 -15.37 -16.39 7.52
N TYR A 47 -14.20 -16.00 7.01
CA TYR A 47 -13.66 -14.67 7.24
C TYR A 47 -14.30 -13.61 6.32
N PRO A 48 -14.33 -12.33 6.73
CA PRO A 48 -14.71 -11.22 5.85
C PRO A 48 -13.86 -11.23 4.58
N PRO A 49 -14.38 -10.75 3.43
CA PRO A 49 -13.68 -10.77 2.14
C PRO A 49 -12.62 -9.65 2.06
N VAL A 50 -11.74 -9.61 3.05
CA VAL A 50 -10.62 -8.68 3.16
C VAL A 50 -9.32 -9.42 2.79
N PRO A 51 -8.27 -8.68 2.41
CA PRO A 51 -6.98 -9.29 2.08
C PRO A 51 -6.47 -10.24 3.17
N ARG A 52 -5.97 -11.40 2.77
CA ARG A 52 -5.49 -12.45 3.69
C ARG A 52 -4.35 -11.99 4.58
N PHE A 53 -3.50 -11.07 4.13
CA PHE A 53 -2.38 -10.58 4.95
C PHE A 53 -2.86 -9.97 6.28
N LEU A 54 -4.08 -9.43 6.34
CA LEU A 54 -4.66 -8.86 7.56
C LEU A 54 -4.80 -9.91 8.70
N PHE A 55 -4.92 -11.19 8.35
CA PHE A 55 -4.99 -12.28 9.31
C PHE A 55 -3.71 -13.09 9.38
N LYS A 56 -3.02 -13.26 8.25
CA LYS A 56 -1.87 -14.18 8.14
C LYS A 56 -0.52 -13.53 8.43
N LYS A 57 -0.43 -12.20 8.35
CA LYS A 57 0.84 -11.45 8.47
C LYS A 57 0.67 -10.24 9.39
N PRO A 58 0.51 -10.45 10.71
CA PRO A 58 0.36 -9.37 11.68
C PRO A 58 1.54 -8.40 11.71
N GLU A 59 2.74 -8.84 11.30
CA GLU A 59 3.94 -8.01 11.15
C GLU A 59 3.76 -6.87 10.15
N VAL A 60 3.07 -7.12 9.03
CA VAL A 60 2.75 -6.11 8.01
C VAL A 60 1.82 -5.04 8.59
N LEU A 61 0.84 -5.46 9.39
CA LEU A 61 -0.07 -4.56 10.08
C LEU A 61 0.65 -3.71 11.14
N ALA A 62 1.58 -4.31 11.87
CA ALA A 62 2.37 -3.61 12.87
C ALA A 62 3.27 -2.55 12.22
N GLU A 63 3.81 -2.80 11.03
CA GLU A 63 4.59 -1.82 10.28
C GLU A 63 3.71 -0.68 9.74
N LEU A 64 2.51 -0.98 9.23
CA LEU A 64 1.53 0.02 8.80
C LEU A 64 1.11 0.96 9.94
N ARG A 65 0.90 0.43 11.15
CA ARG A 65 0.44 1.24 12.31
C ARG A 65 1.53 2.17 12.86
N LYS A 66 2.81 1.92 12.59
CA LYS A 66 3.92 2.76 13.06
C LYS A 66 4.11 4.03 12.22
N ARG A 67 3.37 4.19 11.13
CA ARG A 67 3.42 5.33 10.21
C ARG A 67 2.12 6.13 10.27
#